data_AF-K1SRY6-F1
#
_entry.id   AF-K1SRY6-F1
#
_cell.length_a   1.000
_cell.length_b   1.000
_cell.length_c   1.000
_cell.angle_alpha   90.00
_cell.angle_beta   90.00
_cell.angle_gamma   90.00
#
_symmetry.space_group_name_H-M   'P 1'
#
loop_
_entity.id
_entity.type
_entity.pdbx_description
1 polymer ?
#
loop_
_entity_poly.entity_id
_entity_poly.type
_entity_poly.pdbx_seq_one_letter_code
_entity_poly.pdbx_strand_id
1 'polypeptide(L)' 'MAGNVEDEFAKAGLSPKHVEGYTNANWILIDYEDVIVHVFNEDDRLFYDLERIWRDGKIVNVEEL' A
#
# COMPACT_ATOMS: atom_id res chain seq x y z
N MET A 1 10.92 -1.51 3.68
CA MET A 1 9.66 -1.92 3.01
C MET A 1 8.91 -0.69 2.51
N ALA A 2 8.35 0.18 3.36
CA ALA A 2 7.66 1.40 2.89
C ALA A 2 8.56 2.40 2.14
N GLY A 3 9.77 2.70 2.67
CA GLY A 3 10.71 3.59 1.97
C GLY A 3 11.11 3.09 0.57
N ASN A 4 11.11 1.77 0.33
CA ASN A 4 11.39 1.22 -1.00
C ASN A 4 10.23 1.47 -1.98
N VAL A 5 8.97 1.52 -1.49
CA VAL A 5 7.83 1.89 -2.34
C VAL A 5 7.96 3.35 -2.76
N GLU A 6 8.26 4.23 -1.83
CA GLU A 6 8.44 5.66 -2.12
C GLU A 6 9.62 5.91 -3.06
N ASP A 7 10.75 5.22 -2.88
CA ASP A 7 11.92 5.35 -3.75
C ASP A 7 11.61 4.93 -5.20
N GLU A 8 10.90 3.83 -5.41
CA GLU A 8 10.54 3.36 -6.76
C GLU A 8 9.52 4.29 -7.44
N PHE A 9 8.53 4.78 -6.69
CA PHE A 9 7.58 5.78 -7.22
C PHE A 9 8.29 7.11 -7.52
N ALA A 10 9.24 7.53 -6.67
CA ALA A 10 10.04 8.72 -6.92
C ALA A 10 10.90 8.60 -8.19
N LYS A 11 11.48 7.42 -8.47
CA LYS A 11 12.17 7.15 -9.74
C LYS A 11 11.25 7.25 -10.95
N ALA A 12 9.96 6.93 -10.78
CA ALA A 12 8.93 7.10 -11.80
C ALA A 12 8.40 8.56 -11.89
N GLY A 13 8.91 9.48 -11.06
CA GLY A 13 8.46 10.88 -11.02
C GLY A 13 7.12 11.08 -10.30
N LEU A 14 6.67 10.09 -9.54
CA LEU A 14 5.43 10.11 -8.78
C LEU A 14 5.72 10.40 -7.30
N SER A 15 4.98 11.35 -6.73
CA SER A 15 5.04 11.67 -5.31
C SER A 15 3.72 11.28 -4.64
N PRO A 16 3.76 10.72 -3.42
CA PRO A 16 2.54 10.42 -2.69
C PRO A 16 1.80 11.73 -2.36
N LYS A 17 0.48 11.71 -2.50
CA LYS A 17 -0.40 12.81 -2.12
C LYS A 17 -0.56 12.88 -0.61
N HIS A 18 -0.64 11.71 0.02
CA HIS A 18 -0.75 11.60 1.46
C HIS A 18 -0.08 10.33 1.97
N VAL A 19 0.49 10.40 3.18
CA VAL A 19 1.10 9.26 3.83
C VAL A 19 0.74 9.25 5.32
N GLU A 20 0.24 8.12 5.81
CA GLU A 20 -0.15 7.92 7.21
C GLU A 20 0.60 6.73 7.84
N GLY A 21 0.74 6.75 9.17
CA GLY A 21 1.19 5.57 9.94
C GLY A 21 2.71 5.35 10.02
N TYR A 22 3.52 6.22 9.39
CA TYR A 22 4.98 6.11 9.37
C TYR A 22 5.64 6.03 10.76
N THR A 23 5.03 6.63 11.78
CA THR A 23 5.60 6.73 13.13
C THR A 23 5.56 5.41 13.90
N ASN A 24 4.51 4.59 13.68
CA ASN A 24 4.33 3.31 14.37
C ASN A 24 4.78 2.11 13.53
N ALA A 25 4.97 2.29 12.22
CA ALA A 25 5.45 1.31 11.23
C ALA A 25 4.71 -0.04 11.14
N ASN A 26 3.67 -0.25 11.95
CA ASN A 26 2.82 -1.44 11.96
C ASN A 26 1.86 -1.48 10.76
N TRP A 27 1.33 -0.32 10.40
CA TRP A 27 0.50 -0.11 9.22
C TRP A 27 0.82 1.26 8.64
N ILE A 28 1.31 1.27 7.41
CA ILE A 28 1.58 2.47 6.62
C ILE A 28 0.60 2.48 5.45
N LEU A 29 -0.07 3.62 5.25
CA LEU A 29 -0.95 3.88 4.12
C LEU A 29 -0.31 4.97 3.26
N ILE A 30 -0.15 4.69 1.98
CA ILE A 30 0.42 5.62 0.99
C ILE A 30 -0.63 5.85 -0.10
N ASP A 31 -1.07 7.08 -0.26
CA ASP A 31 -2.06 7.50 -1.24
C ASP A 31 -1.39 8.18 -2.44
N TYR A 32 -1.54 7.59 -3.63
CA TYR A 32 -1.10 8.15 -4.92
C TYR A 32 -2.29 8.59 -5.81
N GLU A 33 -3.45 8.88 -5.22
CA GLU A 33 -4.69 9.30 -5.88
C GLU A 33 -5.38 8.19 -6.70
N ASP A 34 -4.69 7.61 -7.68
CA ASP A 34 -5.21 6.50 -8.50
C ASP A 34 -5.02 5.13 -7.83
N VAL A 35 -4.01 5.03 -6.96
CA VAL A 35 -3.61 3.78 -6.29
C VAL A 35 -3.33 4.07 -4.81
N ILE A 36 -3.83 3.20 -3.94
CA ILE A 36 -3.55 3.25 -2.50
C ILE A 36 -2.74 2.00 -2.12
N VAL A 37 -1.56 2.21 -1.54
CA VAL A 37 -0.68 1.13 -1.09
C VAL A 37 -0.81 0.97 0.43
N HIS A 38 -1.12 -0.25 0.86
CA HIS A 38 -1.13 -0.61 2.28
C HIS A 38 0.07 -1.50 2.59
N VAL A 39 0.93 -1.04 3.50
CA VAL A 39 2.09 -1.81 3.97
C VAL A 39 1.84 -2.19 5.43
N PHE A 40 1.76 -3.49 5.70
CA PHE A 40 1.48 -4.02 7.03
C PHE A 40 2.66 -4.85 7.55
N ASN A 41 2.81 -4.87 8.87
CA ASN A 41 3.43 -6.01 9.55
C ASN A 41 2.50 -7.24 9.44
N GLU A 42 3.07 -8.45 9.38
CA GLU A 42 2.34 -9.69 9.16
C GLU A 42 1.22 -9.91 10.19
N ASP A 43 1.50 -9.67 11.47
CA ASP A 43 0.52 -9.83 12.56
C ASP A 43 -0.67 -8.87 12.42
N ASP A 44 -0.42 -7.62 12.04
CA ASP A 44 -1.46 -6.60 11.88
C ASP A 44 -2.31 -6.86 10.64
N ARG A 45 -1.73 -7.37 9.55
CA ARG A 45 -2.48 -7.74 8.35
C ARG A 45 -3.58 -8.75 8.65
N LEU A 46 -3.23 -9.78 9.44
CA LEU A 46 -4.17 -10.81 9.89
C LEU A 46 -5.26 -10.25 10.80
N PHE A 47 -4.93 -9.27 11.64
CA PHE A 47 -5.89 -8.61 12.52
C PHE A 47 -6.90 -7.76 11.75
N TYR A 48 -6.44 -6.95 10.80
CA TYR A 48 -7.30 -6.05 10.03
C TYR A 48 -8.06 -6.75 8.89
N ASP A 49 -7.53 -7.84 8.33
CA ASP A 49 -8.20 -8.70 7.33
C ASP A 49 -8.88 -7.89 6.21
N LEU A 50 -8.12 -6.97 5.61
CA LEU A 50 -8.63 -6.08 4.56
C LEU A 50 -9.07 -6.87 3.33
N GLU A 51 -8.48 -8.05 3.09
CA GLU A 51 -8.87 -8.99 2.04
C GLU A 51 -10.36 -9.31 2.09
N ARG A 52 -10.95 -9.37 3.29
CA ARG A 52 -12.39 -9.59 3.45
C ARG A 52 -13.23 -8.44 2.92
N ILE A 53 -12.74 -7.20 3.06
CA ILE A 53 -13.43 -5.99 2.57
C ILE A 53 -13.38 -5.94 1.04
N TRP A 54 -12.22 -6.25 0.47
CA TRP A 54 -11.97 -6.17 -0.97
C TRP A 54 -12.29 -7.46 -1.74
N ARG A 55 -12.93 -8.44 -1.10
CA ARG A 55 -13.17 -9.79 -1.66
C ARG A 55 -13.92 -9.78 -3.00
N ASP A 56 -14.78 -8.79 -3.22
CA ASP A 56 -15.60 -8.65 -4.43
C ASP A 56 -14.85 -7.85 -5.51
N GLY A 57 -13.64 -7.37 -5.20
CA GLY A 57 -12.75 -6.68 -6.13
C GLY A 57 -12.09 -7.63 -7.12
N LYS A 58 -11.80 -7.12 -8.32
CA LYS A 58 -11.04 -7.87 -9.31
C LYS A 58 -9.56 -7.88 -8.89
N ILE A 59 -9.02 -9.07 -8.67
CA ILE A 59 -7.57 -9.25 -8.55
C ILE A 59 -6.95 -9.02 -9.93
N VAL A 60 -6.02 -8.07 -9.99
CA VAL A 60 -5.28 -7.74 -11.20
C VAL A 60 -3.84 -8.22 -11.00
N ASN A 61 -3.38 -9.11 -11.87
CA ASN A 61 -1.97 -9.48 -11.90
C ASN A 61 -1.19 -8.39 -12.64
N VAL A 62 -0.11 -7.92 -12.04
CA VAL A 62 0.75 -6.88 -12.63
C VAL A 62 1.38 -7.36 -13.95
N GLU A 63 1.60 -8.66 -14.12
CA GLU A 63 2.10 -9.24 -15.37
C GLU A 63 1.06 -9.24 -16.51
N GLU A 64 -0.23 -9.04 -16.18
CA GLU A 64 -1.34 -9.01 -17.12
C GLU A 64 -1.79 -7.57 -17.47
N LEU A 65 -1.10 -6.55 -16.94
CA LEU A 65 -1.26 -5.13 -17.24
C LEU A 65 -0.30 -4.68 -18.35
#